data_AF-A0A804J1I7-F1
#
_entry.id   AF-A0A804J1I7-F1
#
_cell.length_a   1.000
_cell.length_b   1.000
_cell.length_c   1.000
_cell.angle_alpha   90.00
_cell.angle_beta   90.00
_cell.angle_gamma   90.00
#
_symmetry.space_group_name_H-M   'P 1'
#
loop_
_entity.id
_entity.type
_entity.pdbx_description
1 polymer ?
#
loop_
_entity_poly.entity_id
_entity_poly.type
_entity_poly.pdbx_seq_one_letter_code
_entity_poly.pdbx_strand_id
1 'polypeptide(L)'
;MAAVAAMAGGRRRGAVGLSIDGAEEAPEERVGRLIRENPVVIFSRRGCCMSHVMKRLLAAVGAHPAAIELEEADEEAAAAAAGGAGLPTLFVGGAAVGGLEGLMSLHLRGRLVPMLLEAGAVR
;
A
#
# COMPACT_ATOMS: atom_id res chain seq x y z
N MET A 1 -43.89 -3.41 10.50
CA MET A 1 -42.63 -3.17 9.78
C MET A 1 -41.49 -3.27 10.77
N ALA A 2 -40.91 -4.46 10.92
CA ALA A 2 -39.75 -4.69 11.77
C ALA A 2 -38.52 -4.77 10.85
N ALA A 3 -37.54 -3.90 11.04
CA ALA A 3 -36.24 -4.00 10.37
C ALA A 3 -35.29 -4.71 11.35
N VAL A 4 -34.86 -5.91 10.95
CA VAL A 4 -33.94 -6.78 11.68
C VAL A 4 -32.52 -6.23 11.54
N ALA A 5 -31.84 -6.06 12.67
CA ALA A 5 -30.43 -5.72 12.77
C ALA A 5 -29.54 -6.85 12.21
N ALA A 6 -28.54 -6.50 11.41
CA ALA A 6 -27.50 -7.43 10.98
C ALA A 6 -26.20 -7.17 11.75
N MET A 7 -25.82 -8.16 12.56
CA MET A 7 -24.58 -8.22 13.34
C MET A 7 -23.38 -8.53 12.45
N ALA A 8 -22.32 -7.73 12.57
CA ALA A 8 -21.02 -8.00 11.94
C ALA A 8 -20.23 -9.03 12.78
N GLY A 9 -20.08 -10.24 12.24
CA GLY A 9 -19.22 -11.30 12.80
C GLY A 9 -17.78 -11.15 12.28
N GLY A 10 -16.87 -10.78 13.18
CA GLY A 10 -15.47 -10.52 12.89
C GLY A 10 -14.62 -11.77 12.60
N ARG A 11 -13.56 -11.56 11.81
CA ARG A 11 -12.40 -12.44 11.74
C ARG A 11 -11.19 -11.71 12.33
N ARG A 12 -10.77 -12.16 13.51
CA ARG A 12 -9.52 -11.76 14.17
C ARG A 12 -8.36 -12.38 13.41
N ARG A 13 -7.33 -11.60 13.06
CA ARG A 13 -5.97 -12.11 12.81
C ARG A 13 -4.93 -11.05 13.15
N GLY A 14 -4.02 -11.44 14.05
CA GLY A 14 -2.65 -10.93 14.13
C GLY A 14 -2.45 -9.65 14.93
N ALA A 15 -2.38 -9.78 16.26
CA ALA A 15 -1.72 -8.77 17.08
C ALA A 15 -0.23 -8.77 16.73
N VAL A 16 0.28 -7.67 16.18
CA VAL A 16 1.71 -7.34 16.20
C VAL A 16 1.81 -6.00 16.91
N GLY A 17 2.37 -6.05 18.12
CA GLY A 17 3.05 -4.98 18.85
C GLY A 17 2.33 -3.63 18.94
N LEU A 18 1.48 -3.45 19.95
CA LEU A 18 1.17 -2.13 20.48
C LEU A 18 2.33 -1.67 21.38
N SER A 19 3.25 -0.88 20.82
CA SER A 19 4.08 0.00 21.63
C SER A 19 3.35 1.34 21.70
N ILE A 20 2.78 1.63 22.87
CA ILE A 20 2.17 2.90 23.20
C ILE A 20 3.31 3.87 23.52
N ASP A 21 3.69 4.67 22.54
CA ASP A 21 4.18 6.01 22.79
C ASP A 21 3.12 6.94 22.18
N GLY A 22 2.37 7.63 23.04
CA GLY A 22 1.37 8.63 22.65
C GLY A 22 1.99 9.90 22.08
N ALA A 23 2.93 9.76 21.15
CA ALA A 23 3.28 10.82 20.23
C ALA A 23 2.32 10.70 19.05
N GLU A 24 1.62 11.77 18.71
CA GLU A 24 1.04 11.90 17.38
C GLU A 24 2.20 11.88 16.38
N GLU A 25 2.61 10.69 15.96
CA GLU A 25 3.61 10.51 14.91
C GLU A 25 3.08 11.20 13.66
N ALA A 26 3.88 12.11 13.10
CA ALA A 26 3.47 12.91 11.95
C ALA A 26 3.14 11.99 10.75
N PRO A 27 2.14 12.33 9.94
CA PRO A 27 1.77 11.55 8.76
C PRO A 27 2.96 11.16 7.86
N GLU A 28 3.88 12.09 7.64
CA GLU A 28 5.07 11.90 6.81
C GLU A 28 6.05 10.89 7.43
N GLU A 29 6.24 10.92 8.75
CA GLU A 29 7.10 9.98 9.47
C GLU A 29 6.51 8.57 9.41
N ARG A 30 5.20 8.44 9.62
CA ARG A 30 4.48 7.17 9.54
C ARG A 30 4.52 6.59 8.13
N VAL A 31 4.21 7.38 7.10
CA VAL A 31 4.29 6.96 5.70
C VAL A 31 5.73 6.55 5.35
N GLY A 32 6.71 7.37 5.71
CA GLY A 32 8.13 7.09 5.47
C GLY A 32 8.61 5.81 6.16
N ARG A 33 8.14 5.53 7.38
CA ARG A 33 8.42 4.27 8.08
C ARG A 33 7.84 3.08 7.33
N LEU A 34 6.56 3.13 6.95
CA LEU A 34 5.89 2.06 6.23
C LEU A 34 6.57 1.75 4.88
N ILE A 35 7.07 2.77 4.18
CA ILE A 35 7.83 2.60 2.94
C ILE A 35 9.16 1.86 3.19
N ARG A 36 9.87 2.18 4.28
CA ARG A 36 11.16 1.55 4.61
C ARG A 36 11.03 0.12 5.12
N GLU A 37 9.96 -0.18 5.86
CA GLU A 37 9.75 -1.49 6.48
C GLU A 37 9.23 -2.54 5.49
N ASN A 38 8.64 -2.11 4.37
CA ASN A 38 8.01 -3.00 3.40
C ASN A 38 8.74 -2.94 2.05
N PRO A 39 9.21 -4.07 1.50
CA PRO A 39 9.90 -4.07 0.20
C PRO A 39 8.98 -3.65 -0.94
N VAL A 40 7.67 -3.88 -0.80
CA VAL A 40 6.64 -3.38 -1.71
C VAL A 40 5.44 -2.94 -0.89
N VAL A 41 5.00 -1.70 -1.08
CA VAL A 41 3.81 -1.16 -0.41
C VAL A 41 2.89 -0.45 -1.40
N ILE A 42 1.58 -0.71 -1.27
CA ILE A 42 0.52 0.05 -1.94
C ILE A 42 -0.21 0.84 -0.86
N PHE A 43 -0.22 2.15 -0.99
CA PHE A 43 -1.13 3.01 -0.25
C PHE A 43 -2.38 3.26 -1.07
N SER A 44 -3.54 3.22 -0.43
CA SER A 44 -4.82 3.45 -1.09
C SER A 44 -5.90 3.94 -0.13
N ARG A 45 -6.98 4.50 -0.69
CA ARG A 45 -8.23 4.72 0.06
C ARG A 45 -8.98 3.41 0.24
N ARG A 46 -9.76 3.32 1.31
CA ARG A 46 -10.70 2.22 1.51
C ARG A 46 -11.60 2.06 0.29
N GLY A 47 -11.73 0.82 -0.20
CA GLY A 47 -12.60 0.51 -1.34
C GLY A 47 -12.12 1.01 -2.71
N CYS A 48 -10.88 1.48 -2.85
CA CYS A 48 -10.34 1.89 -4.15
C CYS A 48 -10.23 0.69 -5.12
N CYS A 49 -10.99 0.70 -6.22
CA CYS A 49 -10.98 -0.38 -7.22
C CYS A 49 -9.60 -0.53 -7.91
N MET A 50 -8.87 0.56 -8.08
CA MET A 50 -7.56 0.55 -8.73
C MET A 50 -6.50 -0.16 -7.90
N SER A 51 -6.58 -0.08 -6.56
CA SER A 51 -5.67 -0.83 -5.68
C SER A 51 -5.86 -2.34 -5.85
N HIS A 52 -7.07 -2.80 -6.15
CA HIS A 52 -7.34 -4.22 -6.44
C HIS A 52 -6.65 -4.68 -7.73
N VAL A 53 -6.63 -3.83 -8.75
CA VAL A 53 -5.93 -4.12 -10.01
C VAL A 53 -4.42 -4.22 -9.78
N MET A 54 -3.84 -3.24 -9.07
CA MET A 54 -2.41 -3.24 -8.76
C MET A 54 -1.99 -4.47 -7.95
N LYS A 55 -2.77 -4.83 -6.93
CA LYS A 55 -2.54 -6.06 -6.13
C LYS A 55 -2.54 -7.32 -7.01
N ARG A 56 -3.48 -7.42 -7.94
CA ARG A 56 -3.58 -8.58 -8.85
C ARG A 56 -2.42 -8.66 -9.84
N LEU A 57 -1.99 -7.51 -10.40
CA LEU A 57 -0.84 -7.45 -11.30
C LEU A 57 0.45 -7.87 -10.60
N LEU A 58 0.70 -7.37 -9.39
CA LEU A 58 1.88 -7.75 -8.60
C LEU A 58 1.84 -9.23 -8.22
N ALA A 59 0.68 -9.75 -7.82
CA ALA A 59 0.52 -11.18 -7.53
C ALA A 59 0.77 -12.06 -8.75
N ALA A 60 0.38 -11.62 -9.95
CA ALA A 60 0.62 -12.35 -11.20
C ALA A 60 2.11 -12.50 -11.55
N VAL A 61 2.96 -11.60 -11.05
CA VAL A 61 4.43 -11.67 -11.19
C VAL A 61 5.13 -12.22 -9.95
N GLY A 62 4.36 -12.79 -9.01
CA GLY A 62 4.88 -13.45 -7.80
C GLY A 62 5.15 -12.53 -6.61
N ALA A 63 4.83 -11.23 -6.70
CA ALA A 63 5.03 -10.28 -5.62
C ALA A 63 3.79 -10.15 -4.72
N HIS A 64 4.01 -10.04 -3.41
CA HIS A 64 2.95 -9.84 -2.42
C HIS A 64 3.14 -8.49 -1.71
N PRO A 65 2.48 -7.41 -2.18
CA PRO A 65 2.63 -6.09 -1.58
C PRO A 65 1.95 -6.00 -0.22
N ALA A 66 2.52 -5.21 0.69
CA ALA A 66 1.77 -4.68 1.81
C ALA A 66 0.73 -3.68 1.29
N ALA A 67 -0.55 -3.95 1.51
CA ALA A 67 -1.63 -3.07 1.07
C ALA A 67 -2.19 -2.34 2.30
N ILE A 68 -1.93 -1.04 2.37
CA ILE A 68 -2.26 -0.21 3.52
C ILE A 68 -3.32 0.79 3.09
N GLU A 69 -4.46 0.74 3.78
CA GLU A 69 -5.50 1.74 3.64
C GLU A 69 -5.14 2.94 4.51
N LEU A 70 -5.06 4.13 3.91
CA LEU A 70 -4.73 5.35 4.62
C LEU A 70 -5.98 6.00 5.18
N GLU A 71 -5.80 6.66 6.33
CA GLU A 71 -6.75 7.64 6.84
C GLU A 71 -6.49 8.99 6.17
N GLU A 72 -7.49 9.89 6.18
CA GLU A 72 -7.45 11.16 5.42
C GLU A 72 -6.21 12.01 5.72
N ALA A 73 -5.73 12.02 6.96
CA ALA A 73 -4.54 12.75 7.39
C ALA A 73 -3.23 12.23 6.78
N ASP A 74 -3.16 10.94 6.41
CA ASP A 74 -1.95 10.32 5.85
C ASP A 74 -1.93 10.34 4.32
N GLU A 75 -3.05 10.68 3.66
CA GLU A 75 -3.16 10.67 2.20
C GLU A 75 -2.22 11.67 1.52
N GLU A 76 -2.16 12.90 2.05
CA GLU A 76 -1.32 13.96 1.48
C GLU A 76 0.17 13.63 1.63
N ALA A 77 0.55 13.06 2.77
CA ALA A 77 1.92 12.59 3.01
C ALA A 77 2.33 11.48 2.02
N ALA A 78 1.45 10.52 1.74
CA ALA A 78 1.70 9.48 0.76
C ALA A 78 1.74 10.01 -0.68
N ALA A 79 0.87 10.96 -1.02
CA ALA A 79 0.90 11.62 -2.33
C ALA A 79 2.21 12.43 -2.51
N ALA A 80 2.60 13.20 -1.51
CA ALA A 80 3.85 13.97 -1.51
C ALA A 80 5.08 13.05 -1.64
N ALA A 81 5.14 11.95 -0.87
CA ALA A 81 6.20 10.95 -0.99
C ALA A 81 6.26 10.29 -2.38
N ALA A 82 5.12 10.24 -3.09
CA ALA A 82 5.02 9.74 -4.45
C ALA A 82 5.23 10.83 -5.53
N GLY A 83 5.71 12.02 -5.17
CA GLY A 83 5.93 13.13 -6.09
C GLY A 83 4.65 13.85 -6.53
N GLY A 84 3.64 13.89 -5.65
CA GLY A 84 2.32 14.47 -5.92
C GLY A 84 1.37 13.55 -6.68
N ALA A 85 1.72 12.26 -6.84
CA ALA A 85 0.83 11.29 -7.47
C ALA A 85 -0.35 10.96 -6.54
N GLY A 86 -1.57 10.96 -7.08
CA GLY A 86 -2.76 10.59 -6.34
C GLY A 86 -2.80 9.12 -5.91
N LEU A 87 -3.72 8.78 -4.99
CA LEU A 87 -3.94 7.41 -4.55
C LEU A 87 -4.76 6.59 -5.58
N PRO A 88 -4.48 5.29 -5.75
CA PRO A 88 -3.46 4.51 -5.05
C PRO A 88 -2.05 4.79 -5.57
N THR A 89 -1.04 4.66 -4.70
CA THR A 89 0.37 4.79 -5.07
C THR A 89 1.18 3.58 -4.60
N LEU A 90 2.18 3.20 -5.39
CA LEU A 90 3.05 2.05 -5.18
C LEU A 90 4.48 2.51 -4.92
N PHE A 91 5.12 1.87 -3.95
CA PHE A 91 6.55 1.96 -3.70
C PHE A 91 7.19 0.58 -3.76
N VAL A 92 8.39 0.49 -4.32
CA VAL A 92 9.19 -0.73 -4.42
C VAL A 92 10.62 -0.41 -3.99
N GLY A 93 11.15 -1.14 -3.00
CA GLY A 93 12.48 -0.90 -2.45
C GLY A 93 12.68 0.52 -1.91
N GLY A 94 11.61 1.15 -1.43
CA GLY A 94 11.62 2.54 -0.98
C GLY A 94 11.43 3.59 -2.08
N ALA A 95 11.51 3.24 -3.36
CA ALA A 95 11.34 4.16 -4.47
C ALA A 95 9.88 4.29 -4.90
N ALA A 96 9.44 5.52 -5.18
CA ALA A 96 8.10 5.79 -5.72
C ALA A 96 7.97 5.28 -7.16
N VAL A 97 7.01 4.39 -7.38
CA VAL A 97 6.57 3.93 -8.70
C VAL A 97 5.36 4.74 -9.18
N GLY A 98 4.54 5.24 -8.24
CA GLY A 98 3.31 5.96 -8.51
C GLY A 98 2.10 5.02 -8.62
N GLY A 99 1.04 5.45 -9.31
CA GLY A 99 -0.19 4.68 -9.42
C GLY A 99 -0.14 3.55 -10.45
N LEU A 100 -1.32 3.15 -10.95
CA LEU A 100 -1.43 2.07 -11.94
C LEU A 100 -0.62 2.37 -13.22
N GLU A 101 -0.60 3.62 -13.68
CA GLU A 101 0.14 4.02 -14.89
C GLU A 101 1.64 3.75 -14.76
N GLY A 102 2.23 4.11 -13.61
CA GLY A 102 3.64 3.85 -13.32
C GLY A 102 3.95 2.36 -13.26
N LEU A 103 3.09 1.58 -12.60
CA LEU A 103 3.19 0.11 -12.56
C LEU A 103 3.10 -0.51 -13.96
N MET A 104 2.12 -0.10 -14.77
CA MET A 104 1.94 -0.59 -16.13
C MET A 104 3.11 -0.21 -17.04
N SER A 105 3.61 1.02 -16.91
CA SER A 105 4.80 1.48 -17.62
C SER A 105 6.02 0.60 -17.31
N LEU A 106 6.29 0.28 -16.04
CA LEU A 106 7.36 -0.64 -15.65
C LEU A 106 7.16 -2.06 -16.19
N HIS A 107 5.92 -2.56 -16.14
CA HIS A 107 5.58 -3.90 -16.62
C HIS A 107 5.80 -4.02 -18.14
N LEU A 108 5.29 -3.06 -18.91
CA LEU A 108 5.43 -3.03 -20.37
C LEU A 108 6.89 -2.84 -20.82
N ARG A 109 7.70 -2.14 -20.02
CA ARG A 109 9.15 -2.01 -20.26
C ARG A 109 9.97 -3.24 -19.84
N GLY A 110 9.33 -4.27 -19.27
CA GLY A 110 10.02 -5.46 -18.76
C GLY A 110 10.91 -5.19 -17.55
N ARG A 111 10.73 -4.05 -16.86
CA ARG A 111 11.56 -3.62 -15.72
C ARG A 111 10.96 -3.94 -14.36
N LEU A 112 9.69 -4.33 -14.31
CA LEU A 112 8.99 -4.63 -13.06
C LEU A 112 9.63 -5.80 -12.30
N VAL A 113 9.81 -6.97 -12.94
CA VAL A 113 10.37 -8.15 -12.27
C VAL A 113 11.81 -7.93 -11.79
N PRO A 114 12.74 -7.37 -12.59
CA PRO A 114 14.07 -7.00 -12.10
C PRO A 114 14.05 -6.10 -10.87
N MET A 115 13.21 -5.06 -10.87
CA MET A 115 13.09 -4.15 -9.73
C MET A 115 12.56 -4.85 -8.47
N LEU A 116 11.62 -5.78 -8.63
CA LEU A 116 11.10 -6.59 -7.51
C LEU A 116 12.15 -7.57 -6.97
N LEU A 117 13.00 -8.14 -7.82
CA LEU A 117 14.11 -9.00 -7.41
C LEU A 117 15.15 -8.21 -6.59
N GLU A 118 15.53 -7.03 -7.07
CA GLU A 118 16.45 -6.11 -6.37
C GLU A 118 15.90 -5.70 -4.99
N ALA A 119 14.59 -5.50 -4.88
CA ALA A 119 13.90 -5.22 -3.62
C ALA A 119 13.66 -6.46 -2.73
N GLY A 120 14.01 -7.67 -3.19
CA GLY A 120 13.79 -8.92 -2.46
C GLY A 120 12.31 -9.32 -2.32
N ALA A 121 11.46 -8.82 -3.21
CA ALA A 121 10.00 -8.99 -3.17
C ALA A 121 9.48 -10.22 -3.93
N VAL A 122 10.35 -10.87 -4.72
CA VAL A 122 10.10 -12.10 -5.47
C VAL A 122 11.32 -13.00 -5.32
N ARG A 123 11.11 -14.33 -5.29
CA ARG A 123 12.15 -15.35 -5.14
C ARG A 123 12.01 -16.43 -6.19
#